data_AF-A0A2S9SXF3-F1
#
_entry.id   AF-A0A2S9SXF3-F1
#
_cell.length_a   1.000
_cell.length_b   1.000
_cell.length_c   1.000
_cell.angle_alpha   90.00
_cell.angle_beta   90.00
_cell.angle_gamma   90.00
#
_symmetry.space_group_name_H-M   'P 1'
#
loop_
_entity.id
_entity.type
_entity.pdbx_description
1 polymer ?
#
loop_
_entity_poly.entity_id
_entity_poly.type
_entity_poly.pdbx_seq_one_letter_code
_entity_poly.pdbx_strand_id
1 'polypeptide(L)'
;MISDTKIIEIFCNLDDFMKEFETVLIKNSISESSKVKKRKRKSKMSKSEVMTIMVIFHLKSYRNLKHFYLYYVCKYMDDFFPDLVSYNRFVELQKKVIPPLAVYLKLHGLG
;
A
#
# COMPACT_ATOMS: atom_id res chain seq x y z
N MET A 1 16.03 -15.41 2.65
CA MET A 1 14.86 -15.13 1.77
C MET A 1 13.68 -14.84 2.68
N ILE A 2 12.86 -13.83 2.36
CA ILE A 2 11.57 -13.63 3.05
C ILE A 2 10.66 -14.79 2.63
N SER A 3 10.04 -15.47 3.61
CA SER A 3 9.07 -16.52 3.36
C SER A 3 7.72 -15.94 2.95
N ASP A 4 6.95 -16.73 2.20
CA ASP A 4 5.58 -16.39 1.80
C ASP A 4 4.69 -16.11 3.02
N THR A 5 4.86 -16.89 4.08
CA THR A 5 4.18 -16.69 5.36
C THR A 5 4.44 -15.30 5.94
N LYS A 6 5.68 -14.79 5.82
CA LYS A 6 6.03 -13.47 6.32
C LYS A 6 5.43 -12.35 5.47
N ILE A 7 5.30 -12.56 4.16
CA ILE A 7 4.62 -11.62 3.25
C ILE A 7 3.13 -11.53 3.63
N ILE A 8 2.49 -12.67 3.85
CA ILE A 8 1.08 -12.73 4.27
C ILE A 8 0.90 -12.03 5.62
N GLU A 9 1.77 -12.30 6.59
CA GLU A 9 1.72 -11.66 7.91
C GLU A 9 1.84 -10.13 7.81
N ILE A 10 2.79 -9.63 7.00
CA ILE A 10 2.95 -8.20 6.74
C ILE A 10 1.67 -7.63 6.12
N PHE A 11 1.10 -8.31 5.12
CA PHE A 11 -0.12 -7.86 4.48
C PHE A 11 -1.29 -7.78 5.46
N CYS A 12 -1.53 -8.83 6.25
CA CYS A 12 -2.60 -8.85 7.26
C CYS A 12 -2.47 -7.68 8.25
N ASN A 13 -1.27 -7.46 8.80
CA ASN A 13 -1.02 -6.37 9.74
C ASN A 13 -1.28 -4.99 9.12
N LEU A 14 -0.84 -4.78 7.87
CA LEU A 14 -1.08 -3.53 7.16
C LEU A 14 -2.55 -3.34 6.78
N ASP A 15 -3.25 -4.41 6.43
CA ASP A 15 -4.65 -4.37 6.06
C ASP A 15 -5.56 -4.02 7.24
N ASP A 16 -5.31 -4.63 8.40
CA ASP A 16 -6.04 -4.32 9.62
C ASP A 16 -5.76 -2.88 10.09
N PHE A 17 -4.50 -2.45 10.04
CA PHE A 17 -4.15 -1.05 10.29
C PHE A 17 -4.88 -0.10 9.33
N MET A 18 -4.93 -0.42 8.03
CA MET A 18 -5.56 0.46 7.04
C MET A 18 -7.06 0.60 7.25
N LYS A 19 -7.76 -0.46 7.69
CA LYS A 19 -9.20 -0.39 8.04
C LYS A 19 -9.44 0.59 9.20
N GLU A 20 -8.62 0.52 10.24
CA GLU A 20 -8.70 1.43 11.38
C GLU A 20 -8.34 2.86 10.98
N PHE A 21 -7.24 3.02 10.24
CA PHE A 21 -6.76 4.31 9.77
C PHE A 21 -7.79 5.03 8.89
N GLU A 22 -8.42 4.32 7.95
CA GLU A 22 -9.48 4.90 7.11
C GLU A 22 -10.70 5.32 7.92
N THR A 23 -11.09 4.54 8.93
CA THR A 23 -12.20 4.87 9.82
C THR A 23 -11.94 6.16 10.59
N VAL A 24 -10.73 6.29 11.16
CA VAL A 24 -10.30 7.52 11.86
C VAL A 24 -10.22 8.70 10.90
N LEU A 25 -9.70 8.49 9.69
CA LEU A 25 -9.55 9.55 8.69
C LEU A 25 -10.91 10.07 8.21
N ILE A 26 -11.88 9.19 7.98
CA ILE A 26 -13.25 9.59 7.61
C ILE A 26 -13.91 10.36 8.75
N LYS A 27 -13.84 9.86 9.99
CA LYS A 27 -14.45 10.50 11.17
C LYS A 27 -13.91 11.91 11.43
N ASN A 28 -12.62 12.12 11.19
CA ASN A 28 -11.95 13.40 11.44
C ASN A 28 -11.79 14.25 10.17
N SER A 29 -12.35 13.82 9.03
CA SER A 29 -12.31 14.60 7.80
C SER A 29 -13.25 15.81 7.89
N ILE A 30 -12.78 16.97 7.46
CA ILE A 30 -13.63 18.16 7.34
C ILE A 30 -14.60 17.91 6.19
N SER A 31 -15.89 18.14 6.44
CA SER A 31 -16.92 18.04 5.41
C SER A 31 -16.63 19.01 4.26
N GLU A 32 -16.52 18.48 3.04
CA GLU A 32 -16.27 19.28 1.85
C GLU A 32 -17.46 20.22 1.61
N SER A 33 -17.25 21.54 1.68
CA SER A 33 -18.28 22.55 1.43
C SER A 33 -18.66 22.67 -0.06
N SER A 34 -17.95 21.95 -0.94
CA SER A 34 -18.18 21.98 -2.38
C SER A 34 -19.38 21.12 -2.78
N LYS A 35 -20.38 21.71 -3.43
CA LYS A 35 -21.54 21.01 -4.01
C LYS A 35 -21.20 20.06 -5.17
N VAL A 36 -19.95 20.02 -5.62
CA VAL A 36 -19.50 19.18 -6.74
C VAL A 36 -19.18 17.77 -6.22
N LYS A 37 -20.01 16.79 -6.56
CA LYS A 37 -19.76 15.38 -6.22
C LYS A 37 -18.49 14.88 -6.90
N LYS A 38 -17.41 14.69 -6.14
CA LYS A 38 -16.20 14.03 -6.64
C LYS A 38 -16.46 12.55 -6.91
N ARG A 39 -15.97 12.06 -8.05
CA ARG A 39 -16.15 10.66 -8.45
C ARG A 39 -15.34 9.73 -7.54
N LYS A 40 -16.03 8.84 -6.81
CA LYS A 40 -15.42 7.76 -6.02
C LYS A 40 -15.13 6.55 -6.92
N ARG A 41 -13.94 6.49 -7.53
CA ARG A 41 -13.47 5.28 -8.25
C ARG A 41 -12.68 4.39 -7.30
N LYS A 42 -13.07 3.12 -7.19
CA LYS A 42 -12.24 2.09 -6.56
C LYS A 42 -11.00 1.86 -7.43
N SER A 43 -9.84 1.78 -6.80
CA SER A 43 -8.62 1.31 -7.44
C SER A 43 -8.69 -0.20 -7.61
N LYS A 44 -8.03 -0.77 -8.63
CA LYS A 44 -7.88 -2.22 -8.75
C LYS A 44 -7.06 -2.79 -7.58
N MET A 45 -5.94 -2.13 -7.31
CA MET A 45 -5.07 -2.45 -6.19
C MET A 45 -5.44 -1.63 -4.95
N SER A 46 -5.57 -2.29 -3.81
CA SER A 46 -5.83 -1.72 -2.48
C SER A 46 -4.62 -0.97 -1.93
N LYS A 47 -4.85 -0.13 -0.92
CA LYS A 47 -3.77 0.63 -0.26
C LYS A 47 -2.84 -0.31 0.51
N SER A 48 -3.38 -1.32 1.18
CA SER A 48 -2.66 -2.34 1.95
C SER A 48 -1.70 -3.12 1.06
N GLU A 49 -2.11 -3.52 -0.14
CA GLU A 49 -1.25 -4.19 -1.12
C GLU A 49 -0.07 -3.31 -1.56
N VAL A 50 -0.33 -2.03 -1.88
CA VAL A 50 0.72 -1.07 -2.27
C VAL A 50 1.72 -0.88 -1.12
N MET A 51 1.24 -0.75 0.12
CA MET A 51 2.08 -0.66 1.30
C MET A 51 2.93 -1.92 1.50
N THR A 52 2.34 -3.10 1.30
CA THR A 52 3.05 -4.38 1.42
C THR A 52 4.18 -4.46 0.41
N ILE A 53 3.94 -4.10 -0.86
CA ILE A 53 4.99 -4.04 -1.89
C ILE A 53 6.12 -3.08 -1.50
N MET A 54 5.80 -1.91 -0.93
CA MET A 54 6.82 -0.98 -0.44
C MET A 54 7.65 -1.58 0.68
N VAL A 55 7.03 -2.26 1.63
CA VAL A 55 7.75 -2.92 2.74
C VAL A 55 8.67 -4.01 2.20
N ILE A 56 8.17 -4.87 1.30
CA ILE A 56 8.97 -5.95 0.70
C ILE A 56 10.15 -5.39 -0.11
N PHE A 57 9.95 -4.28 -0.84
CA PHE A 57 11.01 -3.59 -1.55
C PHE A 57 12.19 -3.23 -0.63
N HIS A 58 11.87 -2.67 0.55
CA HIS A 58 12.88 -2.32 1.55
C HIS A 58 13.50 -3.54 2.22
N LEU A 59 12.70 -4.53 2.61
CA LEU A 59 13.20 -5.75 3.27
C LEU A 59 14.11 -6.59 2.36
N LYS A 60 13.87 -6.57 1.04
CA LYS A 60 14.75 -7.22 0.05
C LYS A 60 15.93 -6.34 -0.39
N SER A 61 16.04 -5.12 0.13
CA SER A 61 17.14 -4.18 -0.15
C SER A 61 17.36 -3.89 -1.64
N TYR A 62 16.28 -3.83 -2.43
CA TYR A 62 16.38 -3.42 -3.83
C TYR A 62 16.72 -1.93 -3.93
N ARG A 63 17.55 -1.57 -4.93
CA ARG A 63 17.95 -0.17 -5.16
C ARG A 63 16.98 0.61 -6.04
N ASN A 64 16.31 -0.07 -6.97
CA ASN A 64 15.47 0.55 -7.98
C ASN A 64 14.04 0.00 -7.91
N LEU A 65 13.10 0.87 -7.53
CA LEU A 65 11.69 0.51 -7.36
C LEU A 65 11.02 0.08 -8.67
N LYS A 66 11.35 0.75 -9.78
CA LYS A 66 10.80 0.41 -11.10
C LYS A 66 11.22 -0.99 -11.53
N HIS A 67 12.51 -1.29 -11.37
CA HIS A 67 13.04 -2.60 -11.72
C HIS A 67 12.44 -3.69 -10.82
N PHE A 68 12.39 -3.46 -9.50
CA PHE A 68 11.75 -4.37 -8.55
C PHE A 68 10.28 -4.64 -8.92
N TYR A 69 9.50 -3.61 -9.16
CA TYR A 69 8.09 -3.78 -9.49
C TYR A 69 7.89 -4.57 -10.79
N LEU A 70 8.55 -4.16 -11.89
CA LEU A 70 8.31 -4.76 -13.20
C LEU A 70 8.89 -6.16 -13.37
N TYR A 71 10.05 -6.43 -12.77
CA TYR A 71 10.79 -7.67 -13.02
C TYR A 71 10.71 -8.67 -11.87
N TYR A 72 10.31 -8.23 -10.67
CA TYR A 72 10.12 -9.13 -9.53
C TYR A 72 8.64 -9.28 -9.19
N VAL A 73 7.96 -8.20 -8.81
CA VAL A 73 6.56 -8.25 -8.36
C VAL A 73 5.64 -8.74 -9.49
N CYS A 74 5.70 -8.11 -10.66
CA CYS A 74 4.85 -8.49 -11.79
C CYS A 74 5.13 -9.87 -12.39
N LYS A 75 6.25 -10.51 -12.05
CA LYS A 75 6.65 -11.80 -12.64
C LYS A 75 6.58 -12.98 -11.67
N TYR A 76 6.78 -12.74 -10.39
CA TYR A 76 6.93 -13.80 -9.38
C TYR A 76 5.99 -13.62 -8.19
N MET A 77 5.10 -12.63 -8.20
CA MET A 77 4.18 -12.36 -7.10
C MET A 77 2.74 -12.12 -7.57
N ASP A 78 2.36 -12.67 -8.73
CA ASP A 78 0.98 -12.55 -9.24
C ASP A 78 -0.03 -13.29 -8.34
N ASP A 79 0.37 -14.41 -7.75
CA ASP A 79 -0.43 -15.16 -6.77
C ASP A 79 -0.80 -14.31 -5.54
N PHE A 80 0.10 -13.41 -5.11
CA PHE A 80 -0.14 -12.50 -3.99
C PHE A 80 -0.83 -11.20 -4.41
N PHE A 81 -0.61 -10.76 -5.65
CA PHE A 81 -1.12 -9.50 -6.19
C PHE A 81 -1.73 -9.75 -7.58
N PRO A 82 -2.95 -10.30 -7.66
CA PRO A 82 -3.54 -10.69 -8.94
C PRO A 82 -3.93 -9.47 -9.81
N ASP A 83 -4.26 -8.34 -9.19
CA ASP A 83 -4.78 -7.13 -9.85
C ASP A 83 -3.74 -6.00 -9.95
N LEU A 84 -2.52 -6.34 -10.38
CA LEU A 84 -1.43 -5.37 -10.54
C LEU A 84 -1.78 -4.26 -11.53
N VAL A 85 -1.35 -3.05 -11.19
CA VAL A 85 -1.50 -1.85 -12.02
C VAL A 85 -0.21 -1.54 -12.79
N SER A 86 -0.26 -0.65 -13.78
CA SER A 86 0.96 -0.17 -14.45
C SER A 86 1.90 0.53 -13.45
N TYR A 87 3.21 0.51 -13.70
CA TYR A 87 4.18 1.15 -12.81
C TYR A 87 3.87 2.62 -12.52
N ASN A 88 3.48 3.39 -13.53
CA ASN A 88 3.13 4.80 -13.34
C ASN A 88 1.93 4.94 -12.38
N ARG A 89 0.91 4.09 -12.55
CA ARG A 89 -0.24 4.05 -11.65
C ARG A 89 0.15 3.61 -10.24
N PHE A 90 1.06 2.65 -10.11
CA PHE A 90 1.62 2.23 -8.83
C PHE A 90 2.29 3.41 -8.11
N VAL A 91 3.12 4.20 -8.79
CA VAL A 91 3.77 5.39 -8.22
C VAL A 91 2.76 6.45 -7.77
N GLU A 92 1.65 6.64 -8.51
CA GLU A 92 0.56 7.53 -8.06
C GLU A 92 -0.12 7.03 -6.78
N LEU A 93 -0.34 5.72 -6.66
CA LEU A 93 -0.92 5.10 -5.47
C LEU A 93 0.05 5.14 -4.29
N GLN A 94 1.33 4.91 -4.55
CA GLN A 94 2.43 4.98 -3.60
C GLN A 94 2.40 6.32 -2.84
N LYS A 95 2.28 7.44 -3.58
CA LYS A 95 2.20 8.78 -2.98
C LYS A 95 1.06 8.93 -1.97
N LYS A 96 -0.06 8.21 -2.16
CA LYS A 96 -1.22 8.25 -1.25
C LYS A 96 -1.03 7.40 -0.01
N VAL A 97 -0.19 6.36 -0.07
CA VAL A 97 0.01 5.42 1.03
C VAL A 97 1.26 5.73 1.86
N ILE A 98 2.14 6.62 1.41
CA ILE A 98 3.29 7.08 2.22
C ILE A 98 2.85 7.64 3.58
N PRO A 99 1.85 8.54 3.69
CA PRO A 99 1.41 9.04 4.99
C PRO A 99 0.91 7.95 5.96
N PRO A 100 -0.04 7.07 5.59
CA PRO A 100 -0.45 5.98 6.49
C PRO A 100 0.70 5.02 6.81
N LEU A 101 1.59 4.73 5.85
CA LEU A 101 2.76 3.88 6.09
C LEU A 101 3.71 4.51 7.12
N ALA A 102 3.94 5.83 7.07
CA ALA A 102 4.76 6.53 8.07
C ALA A 102 4.13 6.46 9.46
N VAL A 103 2.80 6.60 9.57
CA VAL A 103 2.06 6.44 10.83
C VAL A 103 2.19 5.02 11.35
N TYR A 104 1.99 4.02 10.49
CA TYR A 104 2.17 2.61 10.85
C TYR A 104 3.58 2.33 11.40
N LEU A 105 4.62 2.81 10.71
CA LEU A 105 6.01 2.65 11.15
C LEU A 105 6.27 3.35 12.48
N LYS A 106 5.66 4.52 12.72
CA LYS A 106 5.78 5.21 14.01
C LYS A 106 5.11 4.44 15.15
N LEU A 107 3.97 3.80 14.89
CA LEU A 107 3.21 3.08 15.93
C LEU A 107 3.76 1.68 16.23
N HIS A 108 4.27 0.99 15.21
CA HIS A 108 4.65 -0.42 15.31
C HIS A 108 6.13 -0.71 15.07
N GLY A 109 6.87 0.22 14.46
CA GLY A 109 8.28 0.02 14.07
C GLY A 109 9.29 0.92 14.80
N LEU A 110 8.85 2.00 15.44
CA LEU A 110 9.66 2.94 16.22
C LEU A 110 9.17 2.89 17.68
N GLY A 111 9.43 1.76 18.33
CA GLY A 111 9.35 1.63 19.79
C GLY A 111 10.54 2.29 20.46
#